data_AF-A0A1F3RJ85-F1
#
_entry.id   AF-A0A1F3RJ85-F1
#
_cell.length_a   1.000
_cell.length_b   1.000
_cell.length_c   1.000
_cell.angle_alpha   90.00
_cell.angle_beta   90.00
_cell.angle_gamma   90.00
#
_symmetry.space_group_name_H-M   'P 1'
#
loop_
_entity.id
_entity.type
_entity.pdbx_description
1 polymer ?
#
loop_
_entity_poly.entity_id
_entity_poly.type
_entity_poly.pdbx_seq_one_letter_code
_entity_poly.pdbx_strand_id
1 'polypeptide(L)'
;MLRRIFGSGNVPEKSTPPANPEAQLKSWMEQLAKELNTKFEDRGNGLFKIDVPLKYPDGTWRYQMVWGRIQKAYTKDKRDVFYFQSRSGEIGRGVDIFALLREGTLGIYSMLSVITESRTDGTPCEMVYVQASPVVDWTTSYDIVKFIITEVASVGDFLEKKYFGGTDTH
;
A
#
# COMPACT_ATOMS: atom_id res chain seq x y z
N MET A 1 -32.73 0.98 -32.05
CA MET A 1 -31.94 2.19 -32.33
C MET A 1 -31.79 2.98 -31.03
N LEU A 2 -30.80 2.63 -30.18
CA LEU A 2 -30.54 3.31 -28.90
C LEU A 2 -29.29 4.18 -29.08
N ARG A 3 -29.50 5.48 -29.32
CA ARG A 3 -28.42 6.47 -29.46
C ARG A 3 -28.04 7.03 -28.08
N ARG A 4 -26.77 6.84 -27.73
CA ARG A 4 -25.87 7.71 -26.94
C ARG A 4 -26.52 8.63 -25.91
N ILE A 5 -26.45 8.21 -24.65
CA ILE A 5 -26.50 9.10 -23.47
C ILE A 5 -25.13 9.00 -22.77
N PHE A 6 -24.11 9.59 -23.38
CA PHE A 6 -22.90 9.96 -22.65
C PHE A 6 -22.54 11.36 -23.14
N GLY A 7 -22.91 12.35 -22.33
CA GLY A 7 -22.43 13.71 -22.52
C GLY A 7 -20.91 13.70 -22.45
N SER A 8 -20.29 14.44 -23.37
CA SER A 8 -18.89 14.81 -23.32
C SER A 8 -18.67 15.72 -22.11
N GLY A 9 -18.61 15.13 -20.92
CA GLY A 9 -18.09 15.81 -19.75
C GLY A 9 -16.63 16.15 -20.01
N ASN A 10 -16.25 17.41 -19.79
CA ASN A 10 -14.86 17.84 -19.77
C ASN A 10 -14.07 16.85 -18.89
N VAL A 11 -13.19 16.07 -19.51
CA VAL A 11 -12.18 15.34 -18.77
C VAL A 11 -11.35 16.41 -18.07
N PRO A 12 -11.22 16.39 -16.74
CA PRO A 12 -10.39 17.37 -16.04
C PRO A 12 -9.01 17.39 -16.69
N GLU A 13 -8.56 18.61 -16.99
CA GLU A 13 -7.27 18.87 -17.61
C GLU A 13 -6.20 18.09 -16.84
N LYS A 14 -5.34 17.36 -17.56
CA LYS A 14 -4.29 16.55 -16.93
C LYS A 14 -3.44 17.50 -16.07
N SER A 15 -3.49 17.36 -14.75
CA SER A 15 -2.49 17.98 -13.89
C SER A 15 -1.12 17.47 -14.34
N THR A 16 -0.17 18.39 -14.49
CA THR A 16 1.18 18.03 -14.93
C THR A 16 1.81 17.15 -13.85
N PRO A 17 2.28 15.94 -14.21
CA PRO A 17 3.00 15.08 -13.27
C PRO A 17 4.21 15.82 -12.68
N PRO A 18 4.63 15.48 -11.45
CA PRO A 18 5.90 15.97 -10.92
C PRO A 18 7.04 15.57 -11.87
N ALA A 19 8.02 16.45 -12.06
CA ALA A 19 9.13 16.24 -13.02
C ALA A 19 9.94 14.96 -12.76
N ASN A 20 9.92 14.45 -11.52
CA ASN A 20 10.49 13.16 -11.15
C ASN A 20 9.65 12.53 -10.00
N PRO A 21 8.61 11.72 -10.32
CA PRO A 21 7.75 11.10 -9.31
C PRO A 21 8.52 10.19 -8.33
N GLU A 22 9.56 9.51 -8.81
CA GLU A 22 10.36 8.60 -8.00
C GLU A 22 11.17 9.34 -6.93
N ALA A 23 11.85 10.44 -7.32
CA ALA A 23 12.57 11.28 -6.37
C ALA A 23 11.63 11.93 -5.35
N GLN A 24 10.42 12.31 -5.77
CA GLN A 24 9.40 12.83 -4.88
C GLN A 24 8.93 11.78 -3.88
N LEU A 25 8.61 10.57 -4.33
CA LEU A 25 8.21 9.46 -3.47
C LEU A 25 9.29 9.16 -2.43
N LYS A 26 10.56 9.07 -2.87
CA LYS A 26 11.71 8.87 -1.98
C LYS A 26 11.77 9.95 -0.92
N SER A 27 11.72 11.23 -1.32
CA SER A 27 11.79 12.34 -0.39
C SER A 27 10.65 12.32 0.64
N TRP A 28 9.43 11.96 0.24
CA TRP A 28 8.30 11.85 1.15
C TRP A 28 8.44 10.67 2.11
N MET A 29 8.88 9.51 1.65
CA MET A 29 9.12 8.36 2.54
C MET A 29 10.28 8.60 3.52
N GLU A 30 11.35 9.27 3.09
CA GLU A 30 12.45 9.70 3.97
C GLU A 30 11.97 10.72 5.01
N GLN A 31 11.14 11.69 4.62
CA GLN A 31 10.55 12.65 5.55
C GLN A 31 9.69 11.94 6.60
N LEU A 32 8.81 11.02 6.17
CA LEU A 32 7.98 10.25 7.09
C LEU A 32 8.80 9.39 8.05
N ALA A 33 9.87 8.75 7.56
CA ALA A 33 10.74 7.95 8.41
C ALA A 33 11.41 8.79 9.50
N LYS A 34 11.83 10.03 9.18
CA LYS A 34 12.37 10.98 10.17
C LYS A 34 11.31 11.39 11.19
N GLU A 35 10.09 11.71 10.75
CA GLU A 35 8.98 12.08 11.64
C GLU A 35 8.60 10.95 12.61
N LEU A 36 8.64 9.71 12.13
CA LEU A 36 8.32 8.51 12.92
C LEU A 36 9.52 7.96 13.71
N ASN A 37 10.70 8.58 13.60
CA ASN A 37 11.95 8.10 14.17
C ASN A 37 12.21 6.61 13.86
N THR A 38 12.10 6.25 12.57
CA THR A 38 12.20 4.87 12.10
C THR A 38 13.15 4.73 10.91
N LYS A 39 13.38 3.49 10.48
CA LYS A 39 14.28 3.16 9.37
C LYS A 39 13.60 3.39 8.03
N PHE A 40 14.33 4.05 7.14
CA PHE A 40 14.07 4.10 5.70
C PHE A 40 15.16 3.31 4.98
N GLU A 41 14.76 2.52 3.98
CA GLU A 41 15.68 1.77 3.13
C GLU A 41 15.37 2.00 1.66
N ASP A 42 16.41 2.33 0.89
CA ASP A 42 16.40 2.34 -0.57
C ASP A 42 16.99 1.01 -1.07
N ARG A 43 16.17 0.17 -1.69
CA ARG A 43 16.59 -1.14 -2.21
C ARG A 43 17.05 -1.07 -3.67
N GLY A 44 17.15 0.13 -4.23
CA GLY A 44 17.46 0.36 -5.64
C GLY A 44 16.26 0.12 -6.55
N ASN A 45 16.41 0.49 -7.83
CA ASN A 45 15.38 0.33 -8.86
C ASN A 45 14.01 0.95 -8.51
N GLY A 46 14.00 2.07 -7.78
CA GLY A 46 12.77 2.77 -7.39
C GLY A 46 11.91 2.03 -6.36
N LEU A 47 12.51 1.09 -5.60
CA LEU A 47 11.85 0.37 -4.52
C LEU A 47 12.33 0.87 -3.15
N PHE A 48 11.39 1.37 -2.36
CA PHE A 48 11.64 1.94 -1.05
C PHE A 48 10.89 1.19 0.04
N LYS A 49 11.45 1.18 1.26
CA LYS A 49 10.84 0.55 2.43
C LYS A 49 10.87 1.49 3.63
N ILE A 50 9.81 1.47 4.41
CA ILE A 50 9.73 2.13 5.73
C ILE A 50 9.12 1.15 6.75
N ASP A 51 9.64 1.14 7.97
CA ASP A 51 9.07 0.37 9.08
C ASP A 51 8.17 1.31 9.91
N VAL A 52 6.85 1.15 9.88
CA VAL A 52 5.91 2.08 10.54
C VAL A 52 5.64 1.61 11.97
N PRO A 53 6.01 2.40 13.02
CA PRO A 53 5.71 2.06 14.40
C PRO A 53 4.23 2.30 14.73
N LEU A 54 3.60 1.31 15.38
CA LEU A 54 2.20 1.32 15.78
C LEU A 54 2.10 1.10 17.29
N LYS A 55 1.62 2.12 18.01
CA LYS A 55 1.44 2.06 19.47
C LYS A 55 0.03 1.57 19.81
N TYR A 56 -0.04 0.51 20.60
CA TYR A 56 -1.30 -0.06 21.06
C TYR A 56 -1.79 0.58 22.38
N PRO A 57 -3.10 0.44 22.71
CA PRO A 57 -3.66 0.94 23.96
C PRO A 57 -3.00 0.37 25.22
N ASP A 58 -2.46 -0.84 25.13
CA ASP A 58 -1.71 -1.50 26.22
C ASP A 58 -0.27 -0.96 26.38
N GLY A 59 0.14 0.01 25.55
CA GLY A 59 1.46 0.63 25.59
C GLY A 59 2.53 -0.13 24.80
N THR A 60 2.21 -1.30 24.26
CA THR A 60 3.14 -2.07 23.40
C THR A 60 3.29 -1.41 22.03
N TRP A 61 4.42 -1.69 21.38
CA TRP A 61 4.72 -1.24 20.03
C TRP A 61 4.84 -2.44 19.11
N ARG A 62 4.20 -2.34 17.94
CA ARG A 62 4.44 -3.22 16.79
C ARG A 62 4.96 -2.39 15.63
N TYR A 63 5.53 -3.05 14.63
CA TYR A 63 6.06 -2.40 13.45
C TYR A 63 5.50 -3.09 12.22
N GLN A 64 5.01 -2.29 11.27
CA GLN A 64 4.55 -2.82 9.99
C GLN A 64 5.45 -2.30 8.87
N MET A 65 6.00 -3.22 8.09
CA MET A 65 6.76 -2.87 6.90
C MET A 65 5.83 -2.37 5.79
N VAL A 66 6.14 -1.21 5.22
CA VAL A 66 5.47 -0.69 4.02
C VAL A 66 6.50 -0.48 2.92
N TRP A 67 6.22 -1.09 1.77
CA TRP A 67 6.98 -0.93 0.54
C TRP A 67 6.31 0.12 -0.35
N GLY A 68 7.10 1.00 -0.95
CA GLY A 68 6.65 2.01 -1.89
C GLY A 68 7.45 1.94 -3.20
N ARG A 69 6.77 2.09 -4.33
CA ARG A 69 7.40 2.21 -5.67
C ARG A 69 6.52 3.01 -6.63
N ILE A 70 7.07 3.40 -7.78
CA ILE A 70 6.25 3.87 -8.91
C ILE A 70 5.86 2.68 -9.77
N GLN A 71 4.57 2.52 -10.03
CA GLN A 71 4.10 1.59 -11.06
C GLN A 71 3.67 2.38 -12.30
N LYS A 72 4.46 2.23 -13.36
CA LYS A 72 4.29 2.99 -14.60
C LYS A 72 3.11 2.47 -15.42
N ALA A 73 2.36 3.39 -16.03
CA ALA A 73 1.27 3.10 -16.96
C ALA A 73 0.27 2.05 -16.43
N TYR A 74 -0.03 2.12 -15.14
CA TYR A 74 -0.81 1.14 -14.38
C TYR A 74 -2.31 1.23 -14.67
N THR A 75 -2.84 2.44 -14.80
CA THR A 75 -4.27 2.64 -15.03
C THR A 75 -4.66 2.32 -16.48
N LYS A 76 -5.97 2.19 -16.73
CA LYS A 76 -6.51 1.97 -18.09
C LYS A 76 -6.09 3.08 -19.07
N ASP A 77 -5.97 4.32 -18.60
CA ASP A 77 -5.51 5.49 -19.36
C ASP A 77 -3.99 5.73 -19.26
N LYS A 78 -3.22 4.72 -18.82
CA LYS A 78 -1.76 4.69 -18.82
C LYS A 78 -1.12 5.77 -17.93
N ARG A 79 -1.73 6.05 -16.77
CA ARG A 79 -1.14 6.89 -15.73
C ARG A 79 -0.27 6.08 -14.79
N ASP A 80 0.71 6.77 -14.22
CA ASP A 80 1.57 6.24 -13.18
C ASP A 80 0.86 6.35 -11.83
N VAL A 81 1.14 5.39 -10.95
CA VAL A 81 0.64 5.38 -9.57
C VAL A 81 1.81 5.27 -8.60
N PHE A 82 1.68 5.91 -7.45
CA PHE A 82 2.44 5.48 -6.28
C PHE A 82 1.83 4.15 -5.85
N TYR A 83 2.65 3.13 -5.65
CA TYR A 83 2.20 1.79 -5.27
C TYR A 83 2.77 1.44 -3.91
N PHE A 84 1.88 1.36 -2.92
CA PHE A 84 2.20 1.01 -1.54
C PHE A 84 1.68 -0.38 -1.23
N GLN A 85 2.47 -1.19 -0.53
CA GLN A 85 2.03 -2.51 -0.07
C GLN A 85 2.63 -2.88 1.28
N SER A 86 1.84 -3.60 2.07
CA SER A 86 2.28 -4.25 3.29
C SER A 86 1.75 -5.67 3.34
N ARG A 87 2.61 -6.61 3.73
CA ARG A 87 2.30 -8.04 3.86
C ARG A 87 1.60 -8.28 5.20
N SER A 88 0.49 -8.99 5.21
CA SER A 88 -0.23 -9.37 6.44
C SER A 88 -0.06 -10.83 6.84
N GLY A 89 0.10 -11.74 5.87
CA GLY A 89 0.28 -13.16 6.18
C GLY A 89 -0.06 -14.12 5.05
N GLU A 90 0.38 -15.37 5.19
CA GLU A 90 0.14 -16.44 4.21
C GLU A 90 -1.23 -17.07 4.45
N ILE A 91 -2.00 -17.27 3.37
CA ILE A 91 -3.25 -18.03 3.41
C ILE A 91 -2.92 -19.52 3.60
N GLY A 92 -3.04 -19.97 4.85
CA GLY A 92 -2.88 -21.36 5.24
C GLY A 92 -4.22 -22.07 5.54
N ARG A 93 -4.12 -23.33 5.97
CA ARG A 93 -5.28 -24.09 6.49
C ARG A 93 -5.76 -23.44 7.79
N GLY A 94 -6.98 -22.92 7.78
CA GLY A 94 -7.63 -22.31 8.95
C GLY A 94 -7.85 -20.80 8.87
N VAL A 95 -7.33 -20.13 7.84
CA VAL A 95 -7.64 -18.71 7.59
C VAL A 95 -9.07 -18.60 7.04
N ASP A 96 -9.93 -17.89 7.75
CA ASP A 96 -11.29 -17.59 7.27
C ASP A 96 -11.26 -16.45 6.25
N ILE A 97 -11.25 -16.83 4.97
CA ILE A 97 -11.24 -15.89 3.84
C ILE A 97 -12.48 -15.01 3.82
N PHE A 98 -13.64 -15.54 4.22
CA PHE A 98 -14.87 -14.75 4.22
C PHE A 98 -14.84 -13.69 5.31
N ALA A 99 -14.29 -14.02 6.48
CA ALA A 99 -14.01 -13.03 7.51
C ALA A 99 -13.01 -11.97 7.03
N LEU A 100 -11.94 -12.37 6.31
CA LEU A 100 -10.97 -11.43 5.76
C LEU A 100 -11.58 -10.49 4.72
N LEU A 101 -12.46 -10.98 3.85
CA LEU A 101 -13.17 -10.16 2.86
C LEU A 101 -14.06 -9.09 3.50
N ARG A 102 -14.66 -9.38 4.67
CA ARG A 102 -15.44 -8.38 5.41
C ARG A 102 -14.59 -7.23 5.91
N GLU A 103 -13.30 -7.45 6.16
CA GLU A 103 -12.34 -6.40 6.53
C GLU A 103 -11.89 -5.56 5.32
N GLY A 104 -12.32 -5.91 4.10
CA GLY A 104 -12.00 -5.17 2.88
C GLY A 104 -12.47 -3.71 2.90
N THR A 105 -13.34 -3.33 3.85
CA THR A 105 -13.83 -1.96 4.03
C THR A 105 -13.08 -1.16 5.09
N LEU A 106 -12.01 -1.70 5.69
CA LEU A 106 -11.25 -0.99 6.74
C LEU A 106 -10.44 0.20 6.19
N GLY A 107 -9.98 0.10 4.94
CA GLY A 107 -9.21 1.14 4.28
C GLY A 107 -10.09 2.23 3.67
N ILE A 108 -9.65 3.49 3.75
CA ILE A 108 -10.21 4.60 2.97
C ILE A 108 -9.55 4.64 1.59
N TYR A 109 -8.22 4.45 1.54
CA TYR A 109 -7.43 4.46 0.29
C TYR A 109 -6.84 3.09 -0.05
N SER A 110 -6.73 2.22 0.95
CA SER A 110 -6.16 0.89 0.82
C SER A 110 -7.22 -0.17 0.51
N MET A 111 -6.78 -1.24 -0.11
CA MET A 111 -7.56 -2.43 -0.42
C MET A 111 -6.79 -3.68 0.00
N LEU A 112 -7.53 -4.76 0.20
CA LEU A 112 -6.96 -6.08 0.42
C LEU A 112 -6.74 -6.77 -0.92
N SER A 113 -5.59 -7.40 -1.07
CA SER A 113 -5.28 -8.23 -2.22
C SER A 113 -4.67 -9.55 -1.77
N VAL A 114 -4.78 -10.55 -2.65
CA VAL A 114 -4.09 -11.82 -2.53
C VAL A 114 -3.16 -11.92 -3.72
N ILE A 115 -1.89 -12.19 -3.44
CA ILE A 115 -0.82 -12.29 -4.43
C ILE A 115 -0.14 -13.64 -4.27
N THR A 116 -0.02 -14.38 -5.37
CA THR A 116 0.79 -15.60 -5.41
C THR A 116 2.27 -15.24 -5.38
N GLU A 117 3.01 -15.74 -4.40
CA GLU A 117 4.46 -15.62 -4.27
C GLU A 117 5.14 -17.00 -4.28
N SER A 118 6.47 -17.00 -4.35
CA SER A 118 7.27 -18.20 -4.11
C SER A 118 7.85 -18.16 -2.71
N ARG A 119 7.68 -19.24 -1.95
CA ARG A 119 8.42 -19.49 -0.70
C ARG A 119 9.91 -19.64 -1.00
N THR A 120 10.72 -19.68 0.05
CA THR A 120 12.17 -19.88 -0.04
C THR A 120 12.58 -21.19 -0.70
N ASP A 121 11.72 -22.22 -0.63
CA ASP A 121 11.89 -23.51 -1.30
C ASP A 121 11.37 -23.52 -2.75
N GLY A 122 10.88 -22.38 -3.25
CA GLY A 122 10.34 -22.21 -4.60
C GLY A 122 8.88 -22.62 -4.76
N THR A 123 8.22 -23.15 -3.72
CA THR A 123 6.81 -23.53 -3.80
C THR A 123 5.88 -22.31 -3.80
N PRO A 124 4.75 -22.33 -4.53
CA PRO A 124 3.82 -21.21 -4.53
C PRO A 124 3.09 -21.08 -3.19
N CYS A 125 2.87 -19.85 -2.74
CA CYS A 125 2.03 -19.49 -1.61
C CYS A 125 1.13 -18.30 -1.94
N GLU A 126 -0.03 -18.23 -1.30
CA GLU A 126 -0.96 -17.11 -1.46
C GLU A 126 -0.78 -16.16 -0.27
N MET A 127 -0.39 -14.93 -0.55
CA MET A 127 -0.06 -13.92 0.45
C MET A 127 -1.11 -12.83 0.48
N VAL A 128 -1.60 -12.50 1.68
CA VAL A 128 -2.48 -11.35 1.88
C VAL A 128 -1.64 -10.08 1.99
N TYR A 129 -2.03 -9.09 1.21
CA TYR A 129 -1.47 -7.75 1.21
C TYR A 129 -2.54 -6.71 1.48
N VAL A 130 -2.14 -5.64 2.17
CA VAL A 130 -2.82 -4.35 2.16
C VAL A 130 -2.07 -3.47 1.18
N GLN A 131 -2.78 -2.90 0.20
CA GLN A 131 -2.15 -2.10 -0.85
C GLN A 131 -2.94 -0.84 -1.17
N ALA A 132 -2.24 0.20 -1.62
CA ALA A 132 -2.83 1.43 -2.12
C ALA A 132 -2.10 1.87 -3.39
N SER A 133 -2.85 2.40 -4.37
CA SER A 133 -2.33 2.78 -5.68
C SER A 133 -2.80 4.17 -6.14
N PRO A 134 -2.61 5.24 -5.35
CA PRO A 134 -3.07 6.56 -5.75
C PRO A 134 -2.32 7.07 -6.99
N VAL A 135 -3.06 7.69 -7.91
CA VAL A 135 -2.50 8.25 -9.15
C VAL A 135 -1.54 9.38 -8.81
N VAL A 136 -0.33 9.33 -9.39
CA VAL A 136 0.74 10.30 -9.13
C VAL A 136 0.25 11.73 -9.34
N ASP A 137 -0.36 11.99 -10.49
CA ASP A 137 -0.83 13.33 -10.89
C ASP A 137 -1.91 13.92 -9.96
N TRP A 138 -2.62 13.07 -9.21
CA TRP A 138 -3.68 13.46 -8.27
C TRP A 138 -3.18 13.54 -6.83
N THR A 139 -1.98 13.02 -6.57
CA THR A 139 -1.40 12.92 -5.23
C THR A 139 -0.39 14.05 -5.07
N THR A 140 -0.89 15.23 -4.76
CA THR A 140 -0.10 16.47 -4.80
C THR A 140 0.51 16.87 -3.47
N SER A 141 0.21 16.16 -2.37
CA SER A 141 0.69 16.53 -1.04
C SER A 141 1.34 15.37 -0.29
N TYR A 142 2.35 15.73 0.50
CA TYR A 142 2.99 14.85 1.48
C TYR A 142 1.96 14.25 2.45
N ASP A 143 1.01 15.05 2.93
CA ASP A 143 0.02 14.61 3.93
C ASP A 143 -0.87 13.47 3.43
N ILE A 144 -1.24 13.48 2.15
CA ILE A 144 -1.99 12.37 1.54
C ILE A 144 -1.14 11.10 1.53
N VAL A 145 0.13 11.19 1.10
CA VAL A 145 1.03 10.03 1.08
C VAL A 145 1.32 9.50 2.48
N LYS A 146 1.55 10.39 3.44
CA LYS A 146 1.69 10.05 4.86
C LYS A 146 0.46 9.29 5.36
N PHE A 147 -0.74 9.82 5.12
CA PHE A 147 -1.98 9.16 5.52
C PHE A 147 -2.11 7.76 4.91
N ILE A 148 -1.85 7.63 3.60
CA ILE A 148 -1.93 6.35 2.90
C ILE A 148 -0.93 5.34 3.45
N ILE A 149 0.32 5.72 3.67
CA ILE A 149 1.35 4.81 4.23
C ILE A 149 0.97 4.36 5.63
N THR A 150 0.53 5.30 6.50
CA THR A 150 0.10 4.96 7.85
C THR A 150 -1.15 4.08 7.86
N GLU A 151 -2.11 4.30 6.95
CA GLU A 151 -3.28 3.44 6.80
C GLU A 151 -2.89 2.02 6.35
N VAL A 152 -2.08 1.90 5.30
CA VAL A 152 -1.58 0.60 4.80
C VAL A 152 -0.88 -0.18 5.92
N ALA A 153 -0.04 0.49 6.72
CA ALA A 153 0.60 -0.09 7.88
C ALA A 153 -0.43 -0.54 8.94
N SER A 154 -1.36 0.34 9.32
CA SER A 154 -2.30 0.08 10.41
C SER A 154 -3.26 -1.06 10.08
N VAL A 155 -3.78 -1.10 8.85
CA VAL A 155 -4.65 -2.19 8.39
C VAL A 155 -3.84 -3.48 8.24
N GLY A 156 -2.60 -3.39 7.74
CA GLY A 156 -1.70 -4.53 7.59
C GLY A 156 -1.45 -5.25 8.92
N ASP A 157 -1.09 -4.48 9.93
CA ASP A 157 -0.83 -4.95 11.30
C ASP A 157 -2.09 -5.48 12.00
N PHE A 158 -3.23 -4.82 11.79
CA PHE A 158 -4.53 -5.28 12.31
C PHE A 158 -4.86 -6.68 11.76
N LEU A 159 -4.71 -6.90 10.45
CA LEU A 159 -4.98 -8.19 9.83
C LEU A 159 -4.00 -9.25 10.29
N GLU A 160 -2.71 -8.93 10.34
CA GLU A 160 -1.67 -9.83 10.85
C GLU A 160 -1.99 -10.31 12.27
N LYS A 161 -2.31 -9.37 13.17
CA LYS A 161 -2.68 -9.67 14.55
C LYS A 161 -3.94 -10.52 14.66
N LYS A 162 -4.97 -10.19 13.86
CA LYS A 162 -6.29 -10.82 13.97
C LYS A 162 -6.36 -12.20 13.32
N TYR A 163 -5.70 -12.39 12.17
CA TYR A 163 -5.86 -13.59 11.34
C TYR A 163 -4.60 -14.45 11.23
N PHE A 164 -3.43 -13.89 11.50
CA PHE A 164 -2.14 -14.55 11.24
C PHE A 164 -1.26 -14.70 12.49
N GLY A 165 -1.83 -14.47 13.68
CA GLY A 165 -1.17 -14.73 14.96
C GLY A 165 -0.23 -13.61 15.43
N GLY A 166 -0.04 -12.56 14.62
CA GLY A 166 0.69 -11.35 15.04
C GLY A 166 2.15 -11.56 15.40
N THR A 167 2.75 -12.65 14.93
CA THR A 167 4.13 -13.05 15.20
C THR A 167 4.94 -13.04 13.92
N ASP A 168 5.35 -11.86 13.47
CA ASP A 168 6.46 -11.75 12.53
C ASP A 168 7.78 -11.77 13.32
N THR A 169 8.43 -12.94 13.34
CA THR A 169 9.89 -12.99 13.38
C THR A 169 10.39 -12.55 12.01
N HIS A 170 10.77 -11.27 11.89
CA HIS A 170 11.57 -10.75 10.79
C HIS A 170 13.01 -11.26 10.85
#